data_AF-A0A7S3ZSS0-F1
#
_entry.id   AF-A0A7S3ZSS0-F1
#
_cell.length_a   1.000
_cell.length_b   1.000
_cell.length_c   1.000
_cell.angle_alpha   90.00
_cell.angle_beta   90.00
_cell.angle_gamma   90.00
#
_symmetry.space_group_name_H-M   'P 1'
#
loop_
_entity.id
_entity.type
_entity.pdbx_description
1 polymer ?
#
loop_
_entity_poly.entity_id
_entity_poly.type
_entity_poly.pdbx_seq_one_letter_code
_entity_poly.pdbx_strand_id
1 'polypeptide(L)'
;AAGALVRRGWRCVLARRLATLMRAQQRAPWHMLHDDASGAFYFQHVESGEVSWEAPEGGEAAYRPQVVDRFSGRWVLAWPQLERPKPLALQQPREGYCMACKLEPATRRCDTCAAPRFELVPPSWGDGHFHFCFACFYTHHDRSPAMKAHKAVLTRALTAPPLTCCVCAEPATRRCRGLVLPPRGRFILQRFLLQHAVAGDAVRVDDDDDAGGGGADDADAEAAAAPGESEAARGERRRAREKREFDA
;
A
#
# COMPACT_ATOMS: atom_id res chain seq x y z
N ALA A 1 24.30 45.10 -21.24
CA ALA A 1 22.88 44.86 -20.90
C ALA A 1 22.08 44.19 -22.05
N ALA A 2 22.13 44.69 -23.28
CA ALA A 2 21.33 44.17 -24.42
C ALA A 2 21.53 42.68 -24.75
N GLY A 3 22.77 42.18 -24.78
CA GLY A 3 23.04 40.76 -25.07
C GLY A 3 22.47 39.77 -24.04
N ALA A 4 22.31 40.20 -22.78
CA ALA A 4 21.68 39.37 -21.75
C ALA A 4 20.16 39.26 -21.94
N LEU A 5 19.50 40.33 -22.41
CA LEU A 5 18.07 40.35 -22.72
C LEU A 5 17.75 39.45 -23.92
N VAL A 6 18.57 39.48 -24.97
CA VAL A 6 18.41 38.60 -26.15
C VAL A 6 18.54 37.13 -25.76
N ARG A 7 19.57 36.77 -24.97
CA ARG A 7 19.75 35.40 -24.46
C ARG A 7 18.59 34.96 -23.58
N ARG A 8 18.10 35.84 -22.70
CA ARG A 8 16.94 35.54 -21.84
C ARG A 8 15.68 35.35 -22.67
N GLY A 9 15.43 36.20 -23.66
CA GLY A 9 14.30 36.07 -24.60
C GLY A 9 14.32 34.74 -25.33
N TRP A 10 15.48 34.37 -25.91
CA TRP A 10 15.67 33.08 -26.58
C TRP A 10 15.43 31.88 -25.66
N ARG A 11 16.00 31.90 -24.45
CA ARG A 11 15.78 30.84 -23.45
C ARG A 11 14.30 30.73 -23.08
N CYS A 12 13.59 31.84 -22.92
CA CYS A 12 12.15 31.83 -22.64
C CYS A 12 11.34 31.23 -23.81
N VAL A 13 11.66 31.58 -25.05
CA VAL A 13 10.99 31.04 -26.25
C VAL A 13 11.24 29.54 -26.37
N LEU A 14 12.49 29.09 -26.24
CA LEU A 14 12.86 27.69 -26.27
C LEU A 14 12.19 26.91 -25.13
N ALA A 15 12.21 27.43 -23.90
CA ALA A 15 11.58 26.79 -22.75
C ALA A 15 10.06 26.64 -22.96
N ARG A 16 9.38 27.65 -23.52
CA ARG A 16 7.94 27.55 -23.84
C ARG A 16 7.67 26.50 -24.90
N ARG A 17 8.46 26.47 -25.98
CA ARG A 17 8.31 25.45 -27.04
C ARG A 17 8.54 24.04 -26.51
N LEU A 18 9.62 23.85 -25.74
CA LEU A 18 9.93 22.56 -25.10
C LEU A 18 8.82 22.13 -24.13
N ALA A 19 8.29 23.05 -23.32
CA ALA A 19 7.20 22.74 -22.42
C ALA A 19 5.92 22.33 -23.18
N THR A 20 5.63 22.95 -24.32
CA THR A 20 4.52 22.53 -25.19
C THR A 20 4.74 21.14 -25.76
N LEU A 21 5.95 20.85 -26.27
CA LEU A 21 6.31 19.52 -26.78
C LEU A 21 6.20 18.45 -25.69
N MET A 22 6.79 18.68 -24.51
CA MET A 22 6.76 17.73 -23.40
C MET A 22 5.33 17.44 -22.92
N ARG A 23 4.44 18.44 -22.89
CA ARG A 23 3.03 18.22 -22.57
C ARG A 23 2.30 17.43 -23.66
N ALA A 24 2.65 17.64 -24.92
CA ALA A 24 2.10 16.86 -26.02
C ALA A 24 2.54 15.39 -25.92
N GLN A 25 3.84 15.15 -25.70
CA GLN A 25 4.39 13.81 -25.46
C GLN A 25 3.72 13.11 -24.27
N GLN A 26 3.54 13.80 -23.13
CA GLN A 26 2.84 13.21 -21.97
C GLN A 26 1.40 12.74 -22.29
N ARG A 27 0.75 13.34 -23.29
CA ARG A 27 -0.59 12.97 -23.75
C ARG A 27 -0.58 12.01 -24.93
N ALA A 28 0.60 11.69 -25.47
CA ALA A 28 0.74 10.81 -26.61
C ALA A 28 0.19 9.40 -26.29
N PRO A 29 -0.47 8.74 -27.24
CA PRO A 29 -1.03 7.41 -27.06
C PRO A 29 -0.02 6.29 -27.34
N TRP A 30 1.17 6.61 -27.84
CA TRP A 30 2.23 5.64 -28.12
C TRP A 30 3.40 5.77 -27.14
N HIS A 31 4.11 4.66 -26.91
CA HIS A 31 5.38 4.59 -26.20
C HIS A 31 6.47 4.18 -27.19
N MET A 32 7.62 4.84 -27.15
CA MET A 32 8.82 4.40 -27.85
C MET A 32 9.65 3.57 -26.87
N LEU A 33 9.87 2.30 -27.19
CA LEU A 33 10.48 1.31 -26.32
C LEU A 33 11.77 0.79 -26.97
N HIS A 34 12.84 0.66 -26.18
CA HIS A 34 14.07 0.00 -26.60
C HIS A 34 13.90 -1.52 -26.55
N ASP A 35 14.25 -2.20 -27.64
CA ASP A 35 14.40 -3.66 -27.65
C ASP A 35 15.87 -4.03 -27.43
N ASP A 36 16.14 -4.73 -26.32
CA ASP A 36 17.50 -5.15 -25.96
C ASP A 36 18.08 -6.21 -26.92
N ALA A 37 17.23 -6.96 -27.63
CA ALA A 37 17.67 -8.00 -28.55
C ALA A 37 18.17 -7.42 -29.88
N SER A 38 17.43 -6.48 -30.47
CA SER A 38 17.80 -5.81 -31.74
C SER A 38 18.64 -4.55 -31.55
N GLY A 39 18.62 -3.94 -30.36
CA GLY A 39 19.19 -2.61 -30.11
C GLY A 39 18.44 -1.49 -30.82
N ALA A 40 17.25 -1.77 -31.35
CA ALA A 40 16.40 -0.81 -32.06
C ALA A 40 15.22 -0.35 -31.18
N PHE A 41 14.61 0.76 -31.58
CA PHE A 41 13.39 1.23 -30.96
C PHE A 41 12.17 0.74 -31.72
N TYR A 42 11.13 0.38 -30.97
CA TYR A 42 9.80 0.09 -31.50
C TYR A 42 8.76 0.94 -30.77
N PHE A 43 7.57 1.04 -31.35
CA PHE A 43 6.47 1.83 -30.83
C PHE A 43 5.32 0.93 -30.40
N GLN A 44 4.80 1.15 -29.20
CA GLN A 44 3.66 0.42 -28.66
C GLN A 44 2.52 1.37 -28.30
N HIS A 45 1.32 1.08 -28.77
CA HIS A 45 0.13 1.85 -28.41
C HIS A 45 -0.37 1.46 -27.01
N VAL A 46 -0.67 2.45 -26.18
CA VAL A 46 -0.97 2.27 -24.74
C VAL A 46 -2.25 1.48 -24.49
N GLU A 47 -3.32 1.74 -25.24
CA GLU A 47 -4.64 1.14 -24.99
C GLU A 47 -4.84 -0.19 -25.72
N SER A 48 -4.60 -0.21 -27.05
CA SER A 48 -4.72 -1.42 -27.87
C SER A 48 -3.59 -2.44 -27.69
N GLY A 49 -2.41 -2.02 -27.20
CA GLY A 49 -1.22 -2.87 -27.15
C GLY A 49 -0.58 -3.15 -28.51
N GLU A 50 -1.03 -2.47 -29.58
CA GLU A 50 -0.48 -2.60 -30.93
C GLU A 50 1.00 -2.22 -30.97
N VAL A 51 1.79 -2.94 -31.77
CA VAL A 51 3.23 -2.73 -31.90
C VAL A 51 3.56 -2.38 -33.36
N SER A 52 4.34 -1.32 -33.54
CA SER A 52 4.85 -0.86 -34.83
C SER A 52 6.36 -0.60 -34.73
N TRP A 53 7.10 -0.89 -35.80
CA TRP A 53 8.51 -0.49 -35.92
C TRP A 53 8.67 0.90 -36.54
N GLU A 54 7.60 1.44 -37.11
CA GLU A 54 7.57 2.76 -37.71
C GLU A 54 7.03 3.79 -36.72
N ALA A 55 7.59 5.00 -36.76
CA ALA A 55 7.17 6.09 -35.88
C ALA A 55 5.72 6.50 -36.21
N PRO A 56 4.87 6.70 -35.20
CA PRO A 56 3.48 7.09 -35.41
C PRO A 56 3.36 8.48 -36.05
N GLU A 57 2.27 8.68 -36.80
CA GLU A 57 1.95 9.96 -37.43
C GLU A 57 1.86 11.09 -36.39
N GLY A 58 2.49 12.24 -36.67
CA GLY A 58 2.57 13.37 -35.73
C GLY A 58 3.96 13.60 -35.11
N GLY A 59 4.96 12.84 -35.54
CA GLY A 59 6.38 13.09 -35.23
C GLY A 59 6.71 12.93 -33.75
N GLU A 60 7.62 13.76 -33.23
CA GLU A 60 8.12 13.67 -31.84
C GLU A 60 7.04 13.83 -30.75
N ALA A 61 5.88 14.39 -31.09
CA ALA A 61 4.76 14.56 -30.17
C ALA A 61 3.80 13.35 -30.14
N ALA A 62 3.94 12.42 -31.08
CA ALA A 62 3.03 11.28 -31.23
C ALA A 62 3.33 10.11 -30.29
N TYR A 63 4.49 10.12 -29.63
CA TYR A 63 4.93 9.07 -28.72
C TYR A 63 5.63 9.60 -27.47
N ARG A 64 5.71 8.74 -26.44
CA ARG A 64 6.48 8.98 -25.21
C ARG A 64 7.84 8.30 -25.33
N PRO A 65 8.96 9.05 -25.39
CA PRO A 65 10.29 8.45 -25.42
C PRO A 65 10.67 7.68 -24.14
N GLN A 66 11.58 6.72 -24.30
CA GLN A 66 12.41 6.23 -23.21
C GLN A 66 13.67 7.09 -23.06
N VAL A 67 14.15 7.17 -21.82
CA VAL A 67 15.40 7.81 -21.41
C VAL A 67 16.20 6.81 -20.61
N VAL A 68 17.52 6.93 -20.66
CA VAL A 68 18.39 6.13 -19.79
C VAL A 68 18.35 6.72 -18.39
N ASP A 69 17.92 5.94 -17.41
CA ASP A 69 18.02 6.34 -16.02
C ASP A 69 19.49 6.46 -15.62
N ARG A 70 19.86 7.63 -15.08
CA ARG A 70 21.25 7.94 -14.73
C ARG A 70 21.81 6.98 -13.67
N PHE A 71 20.97 6.50 -12.76
CA PHE A 71 21.42 5.69 -11.63
C PHE A 71 21.49 4.20 -11.97
N SER A 72 20.46 3.66 -12.63
CA SER A 72 20.41 2.24 -12.99
C SER A 72 21.00 1.91 -14.36
N GLY A 73 21.22 2.91 -15.22
CA GLY A 73 21.65 2.71 -16.61
C GLY A 73 20.60 2.01 -17.48
N ARG A 74 19.38 1.80 -16.97
CA ARG A 74 18.30 1.11 -17.69
C ARG A 74 17.47 2.10 -18.48
N TRP A 75 16.94 1.62 -19.60
CA TRP A 75 15.91 2.34 -20.34
C TRP A 75 14.61 2.38 -19.52
N VAL A 76 14.13 3.58 -19.24
CA VAL A 76 12.87 3.83 -18.54
C VAL A 76 12.07 4.83 -19.34
N LEU A 77 10.74 4.78 -19.27
CA LEU A 77 9.91 5.80 -19.92
C LEU A 77 10.22 7.17 -19.32
N ALA A 78 10.19 8.21 -20.14
CA ALA A 78 10.49 9.57 -19.70
C ALA A 78 9.51 10.09 -18.63
N TRP A 79 8.29 9.54 -18.56
CA TRP A 79 7.29 9.89 -17.54
C TRP A 79 6.69 8.65 -16.87
N PRO A 80 7.45 7.93 -16.02
CA PRO A 80 6.98 6.69 -15.38
C PRO A 80 5.73 6.90 -14.51
N GLN A 81 5.56 8.10 -13.95
CA GLN A 81 4.42 8.45 -13.11
C GLN A 81 3.07 8.42 -13.85
N LEU A 82 3.06 8.51 -15.18
CA LEU A 82 1.81 8.44 -15.95
C LEU A 82 1.27 7.01 -16.06
N GLU A 83 2.15 6.02 -16.00
CA GLU A 83 1.77 4.61 -16.03
C GLU A 83 1.46 4.06 -14.64
N ARG A 84 2.09 4.65 -13.61
CA ARG A 84 1.85 4.22 -12.24
C ARG A 84 0.37 4.42 -11.92
N PRO A 85 -0.34 3.37 -11.47
CA PRO A 85 -1.71 3.54 -11.03
C PRO A 85 -1.72 4.59 -9.92
N LYS A 86 -2.64 5.57 -10.02
CA LYS A 86 -2.82 6.57 -8.97
C LYS A 86 -2.89 5.86 -7.62
N PRO A 87 -2.30 6.38 -6.54
CA PRO A 87 -2.43 5.75 -5.23
C PRO A 87 -3.91 5.60 -4.89
N LEU A 88 -4.29 4.50 -4.22
CA LEU A 88 -5.69 4.17 -3.93
C LEU A 88 -6.44 5.34 -3.25
N ALA A 89 -5.74 6.14 -2.44
CA ALA A 89 -6.27 7.35 -1.83
C ALA A 89 -6.86 8.36 -2.82
N LEU A 90 -6.32 8.45 -4.04
CA LEU A 90 -6.78 9.37 -5.11
C LEU A 90 -7.75 8.71 -6.11
N GLN A 91 -7.79 7.38 -6.19
CA GLN A 91 -8.69 6.67 -7.11
C GLN A 91 -10.16 6.80 -6.70
N GLN A 92 -11.09 6.82 -7.64
CA GLN A 92 -12.51 6.68 -7.31
C GLN A 92 -12.80 5.24 -6.83
N PRO A 93 -13.73 5.05 -5.87
CA PRO A 93 -14.13 3.73 -5.45
C PRO A 93 -14.83 2.99 -6.60
N ARG A 94 -14.48 1.73 -6.80
CA ARG A 94 -15.19 0.83 -7.72
C ARG A 94 -16.65 0.69 -7.29
N GLU A 95 -17.53 0.42 -8.25
CA GLU A 95 -18.96 0.22 -8.00
C GLU A 95 -19.21 -0.85 -6.93
N GLY A 96 -19.96 -0.50 -5.89
CA GLY A 96 -20.26 -1.41 -4.78
C GLY A 96 -19.12 -1.63 -3.78
N TYR A 97 -18.05 -0.83 -3.80
CA TYR A 97 -16.95 -0.86 -2.82
C TYR A 97 -17.02 0.30 -1.83
N CYS A 98 -16.48 0.13 -0.63
CA CYS A 98 -16.48 1.17 0.38
C CYS A 98 -15.82 2.46 -0.14
N MET A 99 -16.51 3.60 -0.02
CA MET A 99 -15.99 4.90 -0.44
C MET A 99 -14.86 5.40 0.48
N ALA A 100 -14.73 4.87 1.70
CA ALA A 100 -13.64 5.23 2.62
C ALA A 100 -12.36 4.44 2.35
N CYS A 101 -12.39 3.10 2.41
CA CYS A 101 -11.20 2.28 2.23
C CYS A 101 -10.93 1.84 0.79
N LYS A 102 -11.95 1.79 -0.08
CA LYS A 102 -11.88 1.37 -1.49
C LYS A 102 -11.42 -0.07 -1.73
N LEU A 103 -11.24 -0.86 -0.67
CA LEU A 103 -10.76 -2.24 -0.70
C LEU A 103 -11.89 -3.24 -0.51
N GLU A 104 -12.76 -3.00 0.48
CA GLU A 104 -13.83 -3.93 0.83
C GLU A 104 -15.15 -3.57 0.14
N PRO A 105 -16.01 -4.56 -0.15
CA PRO A 105 -17.35 -4.29 -0.66
C PRO A 105 -18.16 -3.47 0.34
N ALA A 106 -18.95 -2.53 -0.18
CA ALA A 106 -19.89 -1.75 0.61
C ALA A 106 -21.04 -2.65 1.07
N THR A 107 -21.25 -2.71 2.38
CA THR A 107 -22.33 -3.49 3.01
C THR A 107 -23.45 -2.59 3.50
N ARG A 108 -23.13 -1.31 3.75
CA ARG A 108 -24.01 -0.34 4.39
C ARG A 108 -23.93 0.98 3.65
N ARG A 109 -25.07 1.64 3.47
CA ARG A 109 -25.13 3.08 3.18
C ARG A 109 -25.67 3.81 4.41
N CYS A 110 -25.13 4.99 4.67
CA CYS A 110 -25.66 5.88 5.68
C CYS A 110 -26.76 6.75 5.07
N ASP A 111 -27.88 6.91 5.77
CA ASP A 111 -29.00 7.75 5.34
C ASP A 111 -28.65 9.24 5.30
N THR A 112 -27.80 9.68 6.22
CA THR A 112 -27.52 11.10 6.48
C THR A 112 -26.19 11.57 5.88
N CYS A 113 -25.20 10.68 5.76
CA CYS A 113 -23.90 11.06 5.20
C CYS A 113 -23.96 11.20 3.68
N ALA A 114 -23.59 12.37 3.18
CA ALA A 114 -23.45 12.62 1.75
C ALA A 114 -22.17 11.96 1.18
N ALA A 115 -22.23 11.56 -0.09
CA ALA A 115 -21.09 11.04 -0.82
C ALA A 115 -19.95 12.08 -0.85
N PRO A 116 -18.70 11.64 -0.63
CA PRO A 116 -17.56 12.54 -0.68
C PRO A 116 -17.29 12.93 -2.14
N ARG A 117 -16.84 14.15 -2.37
CA ARG A 117 -16.40 14.59 -3.71
C ARG A 117 -14.97 14.13 -3.93
N PHE A 118 -14.78 13.11 -4.75
CA PHE A 118 -13.45 12.68 -5.21
C PHE A 118 -13.09 13.42 -6.49
N GLU A 119 -11.91 14.05 -6.57
CA GLU A 119 -11.44 14.73 -7.80
C GLU A 119 -12.50 15.69 -8.42
N LEU A 120 -13.31 16.36 -7.58
CA LEU A 120 -14.40 17.28 -7.96
C LEU A 120 -15.59 16.63 -8.70
N VAL A 121 -15.62 15.30 -8.86
CA VAL A 121 -16.71 14.56 -9.50
C VAL A 121 -17.30 13.56 -8.49
N PRO A 122 -18.62 13.60 -8.20
CA PRO A 122 -19.21 12.57 -7.35
C PRO A 122 -19.07 11.20 -8.02
N PRO A 123 -18.88 10.10 -7.26
CA PRO A 123 -18.87 8.77 -7.84
C PRO A 123 -20.16 8.54 -8.63
N SER A 124 -20.07 7.82 -9.76
CA SER A 124 -21.21 7.50 -10.63
C SER A 124 -22.32 6.72 -9.94
N TRP A 125 -22.00 6.13 -8.78
CA TRP A 125 -22.83 5.20 -8.05
C TRP A 125 -22.97 5.63 -6.58
N GLY A 126 -24.09 5.24 -5.97
CA GLY A 126 -24.36 5.45 -4.55
C GLY A 126 -25.36 6.56 -4.22
N ASP A 127 -26.16 7.01 -5.19
CA ASP A 127 -27.33 7.87 -5.00
C ASP A 127 -27.08 9.16 -4.18
N GLY A 128 -25.85 9.68 -4.17
CA GLY A 128 -25.45 10.82 -3.35
C GLY A 128 -25.22 10.53 -1.86
N HIS A 129 -25.31 9.26 -1.44
CA HIS A 129 -25.05 8.79 -0.09
C HIS A 129 -23.66 8.17 0.04
N PHE A 130 -23.14 8.16 1.27
CA PHE A 130 -21.86 7.52 1.57
C PHE A 130 -22.04 6.01 1.80
N HIS A 131 -21.32 5.21 1.01
CA HIS A 131 -21.27 3.76 1.13
C HIS A 131 -20.04 3.29 1.91
N PHE A 132 -20.26 2.47 2.93
CA PHE A 132 -19.24 1.96 3.84
C PHE A 132 -19.16 0.42 3.83
N CYS A 133 -17.97 -0.12 4.06
CA CYS A 133 -17.84 -1.50 4.53
C CYS A 133 -18.23 -1.59 6.01
N PHE A 134 -18.27 -2.81 6.55
CA PHE A 134 -18.66 -3.02 7.96
C PHE A 134 -17.74 -2.25 8.92
N ALA A 135 -16.43 -2.39 8.77
CA ALA A 135 -15.46 -1.74 9.65
C ALA A 135 -15.46 -0.21 9.49
N CYS A 136 -15.43 0.28 8.25
CA CYS A 136 -15.38 1.73 7.99
C CYS A 136 -16.63 2.47 8.43
N PHE A 137 -17.80 1.81 8.46
CA PHE A 137 -19.01 2.43 8.97
C PHE A 137 -18.82 2.84 10.45
N TYR A 138 -18.39 1.90 11.29
CA TYR A 138 -18.22 2.18 12.71
C TYR A 138 -17.06 3.14 12.98
N THR A 139 -15.92 2.97 12.33
CA THR A 139 -14.79 3.89 12.55
C THR A 139 -15.07 5.33 12.09
N HIS A 140 -15.92 5.51 11.07
CA HIS A 140 -16.34 6.84 10.64
C HIS A 140 -17.37 7.46 11.59
N HIS A 141 -18.35 6.68 12.05
CA HIS A 141 -19.42 7.19 12.90
C HIS A 141 -19.05 7.26 14.39
N ASP A 142 -17.93 6.66 14.80
CA ASP A 142 -17.41 6.78 16.17
C ASP A 142 -16.71 8.12 16.44
N ARG A 143 -16.39 8.89 15.39
CA ARG A 143 -15.68 10.18 15.48
C ARG A 143 -16.43 11.26 16.26
N SER A 144 -17.77 11.23 16.26
CA SER A 144 -18.59 12.20 16.98
C SER A 144 -19.92 11.59 17.42
N PRO A 145 -20.50 12.06 18.55
CA PRO A 145 -21.78 11.54 19.04
C PRO A 145 -22.94 11.83 18.08
N ALA A 146 -22.88 12.92 17.31
CA ALA A 146 -23.85 13.22 16.25
C ALA A 146 -23.86 12.16 15.15
N MET A 147 -22.67 11.70 14.73
CA MET A 147 -22.55 10.66 13.70
C MET A 147 -23.01 9.29 14.21
N LYS A 148 -22.87 8.98 15.51
CA LYS A 148 -23.36 7.72 16.09
C LYS A 148 -24.87 7.55 15.96
N ALA A 149 -25.62 8.64 15.84
CA ALA A 149 -27.07 8.61 15.67
C ALA A 149 -27.51 8.23 14.25
N HIS A 150 -26.61 8.28 13.26
CA HIS A 150 -26.96 7.99 11.87
C HIS A 150 -27.30 6.51 11.66
N LYS A 151 -28.33 6.24 10.84
CA LYS A 151 -28.82 4.88 10.63
C LYS A 151 -28.22 4.26 9.37
N ALA A 152 -27.74 3.03 9.50
CA ALA A 152 -27.28 2.24 8.36
C ALA A 152 -28.46 1.54 7.67
N VAL A 153 -28.52 1.68 6.34
CA VAL A 153 -29.33 0.83 5.47
C VAL A 153 -28.41 -0.20 4.84
N LEU A 154 -28.76 -1.49 4.95
CA LEU A 154 -27.99 -2.58 4.36
C LEU A 154 -28.18 -2.57 2.84
N THR A 155 -27.09 -2.40 2.10
CA THR A 155 -27.10 -2.43 0.63
C THR A 155 -26.84 -3.82 0.08
N ARG A 156 -26.19 -4.68 0.88
CA ARG A 156 -25.83 -6.04 0.50
C ARG A 156 -26.12 -6.99 1.66
N ALA A 157 -26.71 -8.14 1.33
CA ALA A 157 -26.89 -9.21 2.31
C ALA A 157 -25.52 -9.72 2.77
N LEU A 158 -25.29 -9.71 4.08
CA LEU A 158 -24.10 -10.23 4.73
C LEU A 158 -24.25 -11.75 4.87
N THR A 159 -24.19 -12.49 3.77
CA THR A 159 -24.00 -13.93 3.84
C THR A 159 -22.51 -14.18 4.04
N ALA A 160 -22.10 -14.34 5.31
CA ALA A 160 -20.75 -14.80 5.60
C ALA A 160 -20.57 -16.17 4.95
N PRO A 161 -19.61 -16.35 4.02
CA PRO A 161 -19.29 -17.68 3.53
C PRO A 161 -18.91 -18.56 4.73
N PRO A 162 -19.28 -19.86 4.74
CA PRO A 162 -18.89 -20.74 5.82
C PRO A 162 -17.37 -20.71 5.92
N LEU A 163 -16.86 -20.41 7.12
CA LEU A 163 -15.43 -20.48 7.40
C LEU A 163 -14.94 -21.88 7.01
N THR A 164 -13.79 -21.99 6.36
CA THR A 164 -13.18 -23.28 6.04
C THR A 164 -11.96 -23.48 6.92
N CYS A 165 -11.68 -24.74 7.28
CA CYS A 165 -10.45 -25.06 8.00
C CYS A 165 -9.24 -24.88 7.07
N CYS A 166 -8.21 -24.12 7.49
CA CYS A 166 -6.99 -23.93 6.70
C CYS A 166 -6.19 -25.24 6.46
N VAL A 167 -6.48 -26.28 7.25
CA VAL A 167 -5.76 -27.55 7.22
C VAL A 167 -6.47 -28.59 6.34
N CYS A 168 -7.80 -28.72 6.46
CA CYS A 168 -8.58 -29.71 5.71
C CYS A 168 -9.49 -29.14 4.62
N ALA A 169 -9.65 -27.81 4.53
CA ALA A 169 -10.57 -27.09 3.64
C ALA A 169 -12.06 -27.47 3.76
N GLU A 170 -12.44 -28.26 4.77
CA GLU A 170 -13.84 -28.55 5.10
C GLU A 170 -14.51 -27.36 5.79
N PRO A 171 -15.85 -27.21 5.66
CA PRO A 171 -16.59 -26.16 6.37
C PRO A 171 -16.39 -26.33 7.88
N ALA A 172 -15.91 -25.26 8.51
CA ALA A 172 -15.67 -25.16 9.93
C ALA A 172 -17.01 -25.15 10.68
N THR A 173 -17.54 -26.35 10.90
CA THR A 173 -18.37 -26.59 12.08
C THR A 173 -17.47 -26.35 13.30
N ARG A 174 -17.99 -25.82 14.40
CA ARG A 174 -17.20 -25.31 15.56
C ARG A 174 -16.33 -26.36 16.29
N ARG A 175 -16.05 -27.52 15.70
CA ARG A 175 -15.17 -28.57 16.17
C ARG A 175 -14.23 -28.99 15.03
N CYS A 176 -12.96 -28.62 15.12
CA CYS A 176 -11.91 -29.22 14.28
C CYS A 176 -11.84 -30.72 14.63
N ARG A 177 -11.76 -31.62 13.64
CA ARG A 177 -11.56 -33.08 13.85
C ARG A 177 -10.15 -33.44 14.36
N GLY A 178 -9.41 -32.48 14.90
CA GLY A 178 -8.02 -32.66 15.36
C GLY A 178 -7.06 -33.01 14.22
N LEU A 179 -5.97 -33.70 14.56
CA LEU A 179 -4.90 -34.13 13.65
C LEU A 179 -5.31 -35.25 12.66
N VAL A 180 -6.58 -35.63 12.60
CA VAL A 180 -7.07 -36.57 11.58
C VAL A 180 -7.24 -35.83 10.27
N LEU A 181 -6.11 -35.61 9.60
CA LEU A 181 -6.03 -34.96 8.30
C LEU A 181 -6.66 -35.84 7.23
N PRO A 182 -7.62 -35.33 6.43
CA PRO A 182 -8.03 -36.02 5.21
C PRO A 182 -6.85 -36.11 4.23
N PRO A 183 -6.88 -37.03 3.24
CA PRO A 183 -5.75 -37.28 2.35
C PRO A 183 -5.18 -36.03 1.68
N ARG A 184 -6.05 -35.08 1.29
CA ARG A 184 -5.65 -33.78 0.74
C ARG A 184 -4.90 -32.89 1.75
N GLY A 185 -5.35 -32.86 3.01
CA GLY A 185 -4.70 -32.07 4.07
C GLY A 185 -3.31 -32.60 4.41
N ARG A 186 -3.10 -33.93 4.36
CA ARG A 186 -1.78 -34.55 4.52
C ARG A 186 -0.80 -34.10 3.44
N PHE A 187 -1.25 -34.07 2.19
CA PHE A 187 -0.43 -33.64 1.07
C PHE A 187 0.01 -32.17 1.19
N ILE A 188 -0.90 -31.28 1.60
CA ILE A 188 -0.60 -29.86 1.81
C ILE A 188 0.38 -29.69 2.97
N LEU A 189 0.16 -30.38 4.10
CA LEU A 189 1.05 -30.31 5.26
C LEU A 189 2.44 -30.86 4.94
N GLN A 190 2.53 -31.98 4.23
CA GLN A 190 3.80 -32.57 3.80
C GLN A 190 4.56 -31.61 2.87
N ARG A 191 3.87 -30.99 1.91
CA ARG A 191 4.49 -29.99 1.03
C ARG A 191 4.95 -28.76 1.81
N PHE A 192 4.15 -28.27 2.75
CA PHE A 192 4.53 -27.13 3.59
C PHE A 192 5.74 -27.44 4.46
N LEU A 193 5.76 -28.61 5.12
CA LEU A 193 6.91 -29.08 5.89
C LEU A 193 8.15 -29.28 5.03
N LEU A 194 8.02 -29.80 3.80
CA LEU A 194 9.15 -29.93 2.87
C LEU A 194 9.67 -28.57 2.38
N GLN A 195 8.78 -27.59 2.19
CA GLN A 195 9.15 -26.24 1.77
C GLN A 195 9.78 -25.41 2.89
N HIS A 196 9.42 -25.70 4.15
CA HIS A 196 9.90 -24.99 5.33
C HIS A 196 10.86 -25.82 6.21
N ALA A 197 11.23 -27.02 5.78
CA ALA A 197 12.39 -27.75 6.27
C ALA A 197 13.67 -27.09 5.75
N VAL A 198 13.87 -25.83 6.13
CA VAL A 198 15.18 -25.19 6.10
C VAL A 198 15.93 -25.75 7.30
N ALA A 199 17.11 -26.28 7.03
CA ALA A 199 18.06 -26.90 7.96
C ALA A 199 17.93 -26.38 9.39
N GLY A 200 17.40 -27.23 10.28
CA GLY A 200 17.60 -27.02 11.71
C GLY A 200 19.09 -27.19 11.99
N ASP A 201 19.74 -26.08 12.30
CA ASP A 201 21.07 -26.07 12.90
C ASP A 201 21.09 -27.06 14.05
N ALA A 202 22.00 -28.03 13.94
CA ALA A 202 22.38 -28.87 15.06
C ALA A 202 22.98 -27.95 16.12
N VAL A 203 22.19 -27.63 17.15
CA VAL A 203 22.72 -27.10 18.40
C VAL A 203 23.67 -28.17 18.94
N ARG A 204 24.98 -27.93 18.81
CA ARG A 204 26.00 -28.68 19.54
C ARG A 204 25.76 -28.35 21.01
N VAL A 205 25.38 -29.36 21.77
CA VAL A 205 25.52 -29.34 23.22
C VAL A 205 26.98 -29.69 23.46
N ASP A 206 27.80 -28.69 23.72
CA ASP A 206 29.15 -28.92 24.21
C ASP A 206 29.04 -29.17 25.73
N ASP A 207 29.31 -30.41 26.12
CA ASP A 207 29.50 -30.86 27.49
C ASP A 207 30.86 -30.34 27.99
N ASP A 208 30.88 -29.27 28.78
CA ASP A 208 32.03 -28.88 29.60
C ASP A 208 31.54 -28.61 31.03
N ASP A 209 31.51 -29.68 31.83
CA ASP A 209 31.44 -29.63 33.29
C ASP A 209 32.85 -29.36 33.84
N ASP A 210 33.15 -28.13 34.26
CA ASP A 210 34.21 -27.89 35.22
C ASP A 210 33.88 -26.77 36.20
N ALA A 211 34.35 -26.95 37.42
CA ALA A 211 33.70 -26.49 38.64
C ALA A 211 34.01 -25.03 39.05
N GLY A 212 33.00 -24.37 39.62
CA GLY A 212 33.14 -23.52 40.81
C GLY A 212 33.32 -22.01 40.61
N GLY A 213 32.43 -21.22 41.22
CA GLY A 213 32.72 -19.83 41.59
C GLY A 213 31.49 -18.91 41.60
N GLY A 214 30.96 -18.60 42.78
CA GLY A 214 29.74 -17.82 42.98
C GLY A 214 29.82 -16.32 42.63
N GLY A 215 28.63 -15.71 42.58
CA GLY A 215 28.37 -14.27 42.48
C GLY A 215 27.01 -14.01 41.82
N ALA A 216 25.90 -13.99 42.58
CA ALA A 216 25.20 -12.77 43.01
C ALA A 216 24.84 -11.87 41.81
N ASP A 217 23.62 -12.01 41.30
CA ASP A 217 22.47 -11.14 41.57
C ASP A 217 22.44 -9.94 40.61
N ASP A 218 21.50 -9.94 39.67
CA ASP A 218 20.58 -8.81 39.42
C ASP A 218 19.65 -9.16 38.26
N ALA A 219 18.45 -9.59 38.64
CA ALA A 219 17.31 -9.75 37.74
C ALA A 219 16.67 -8.38 37.51
N ASP A 220 16.57 -7.97 36.25
CA ASP A 220 15.73 -6.87 35.79
C ASP A 220 14.26 -7.21 36.05
N ALA A 221 13.78 -6.83 37.23
CA ALA A 221 12.38 -6.80 37.59
C ALA A 221 11.72 -5.57 36.98
N GLU A 222 10.91 -5.80 35.96
CA GLU A 222 9.91 -4.87 35.44
C GLU A 222 9.05 -4.34 36.60
N ALA A 223 9.28 -3.08 37.00
CA ALA A 223 8.57 -2.45 38.10
C ALA A 223 7.11 -2.15 37.71
N ALA A 224 6.24 -3.08 38.08
CA ALA A 224 4.80 -2.84 38.22
C ALA A 224 4.54 -1.63 39.13
N ALA A 225 3.61 -0.77 38.71
CA ALA A 225 3.21 0.44 39.42
C ALA A 225 2.72 0.12 40.86
N ALA A 226 3.31 0.79 41.85
CA ALA A 226 2.79 0.75 43.22
C ALA A 226 1.44 1.50 43.31
N PRO A 227 0.40 0.91 43.93
CA PRO A 227 -0.89 1.56 44.09
C PRO A 227 -0.79 2.65 45.17
N GLY A 228 -1.04 3.91 44.81
CA GLY A 228 -1.16 5.02 45.76
C GLY A 228 -0.29 6.26 45.50
N GLU A 229 0.51 6.29 44.42
CA GLU A 229 1.30 7.48 44.11
C GLU A 229 0.47 8.58 43.42
N SER A 230 0.56 9.81 43.94
CA SER A 230 -0.07 10.98 43.33
C SER A 230 0.59 11.35 42.00
N GLU A 231 -0.18 11.90 41.06
CA GLU A 231 0.31 12.32 39.74
C GLU A 231 1.49 13.30 39.82
N ALA A 232 1.56 14.10 40.88
CA ALA A 232 2.67 15.02 41.13
C ALA A 232 4.01 14.29 41.29
N ALA A 233 4.05 13.20 42.07
CA ALA A 233 5.25 12.39 42.28
C ALA A 233 5.68 11.65 41.00
N ARG A 234 4.70 11.27 40.16
CA ARG A 234 4.95 10.68 38.84
C ARG A 234 5.58 11.68 37.88
N GLY A 235 5.11 12.93 37.92
CA GLY A 235 5.62 14.02 37.10
C GLY A 235 7.08 14.39 37.42
N GLU A 236 7.44 14.42 38.71
CA GLU A 236 8.82 14.74 39.12
C GLU A 236 9.83 13.66 38.72
N ARG A 237 9.48 12.37 38.86
CA ARG A 237 10.36 11.28 38.41
C ARG A 237 10.61 11.29 36.91
N ARG A 238 9.57 11.62 36.12
CA ARG A 238 9.72 11.73 34.67
C ARG A 238 10.66 12.88 34.28
N ARG A 239 10.52 14.04 34.91
CA ARG A 239 11.43 15.19 34.70
C ARG A 239 12.86 14.89 35.13
N ALA A 240 13.05 14.14 36.23
CA ALA A 240 14.37 13.73 36.69
C ALA A 240 15.05 12.75 35.71
N ARG A 241 14.28 11.87 35.06
CA ARG A 241 14.77 10.95 34.03
C ARG A 241 15.13 11.69 32.74
N GLU A 242 14.26 12.58 32.27
CA GLU A 242 14.50 13.40 31.07
C GLU A 242 15.71 14.33 31.24
N LYS A 243 15.94 14.85 32.45
CA LYS A 243 17.15 15.65 32.75
C LYS A 243 18.43 14.82 32.69
N ARG A 244 18.41 13.57 33.18
CA ARG A 244 19.57 12.67 33.12
C ARG A 244 19.88 12.20 31.69
N GLU A 245 18.86 12.02 30.85
CA GLU A 245 19.05 11.71 29.42
C GLU A 245 19.55 12.91 28.60
N PHE A 246 19.33 14.15 29.06
CA PHE A 246 19.85 15.35 28.39
C PHE A 246 21.29 15.70 28.80
N ASP A 247 21.68 15.37 30.04
CA ASP A 247 23.01 15.64 30.58
C ASP A 247 24.05 14.54 30.25
N ALA A 248 23.64 13.44 29.60
CA ALA A 248 24.48 12.33 29.14
C ALA A 248 24.77 12.40 27.63
#